data_AF-A0A2W2HB86-F1
#
_entry.id   AF-A0A2W2HB86-F1
#
_cell.length_a   1.000
_cell.length_b   1.000
_cell.length_c   1.000
_cell.angle_alpha   90.00
_cell.angle_beta   90.00
_cell.angle_gamma   90.00
#
_symmetry.space_group_name_H-M   'P 1'
#
loop_
_entity.id
_entity.type
_entity.pdbx_description
1 polymer ?
#
loop_
_entity_poly.entity_id
_entity_poly.type
_entity_poly.pdbx_seq_one_letter_code
_entity_poly.pdbx_strand_id
1 'polypeptide(L)'
;PTPTPTGEPCETAATHQIAEVQGGGESTPLAGRTVRVEGVVTGDFQKSTELSGFFLQDPTPDADPATSEGLFAFAGDTLKDVKVGDRVLVTGRAVEYNGWTELSPVTAVDVCGTGRIRPVVRTLPRAAGGTFEPLENMLLTFAGPLSVTEHYQLGRFGEVTVSAGGRLYQPTDRGGVDAGRDERRRLLIDDGSTVQNPPVVPYTRPRAVRIGDTALSVTGVLGYGFGSYRLQPTGQVRFLPLNPRPQRPFPVFGNVKVASFNTLNWFTTLDSRGADTAQEQQRQLAKLVAALKGLDADAVGLMEVENNGQTALDALVGALNAEVGKGTYAALRHPNPGTDAIQVGIIYKPAKLTPVGAARSSADPVFRRPPLIQTFRRVKGGTPFTMIVNHFKSKGCDGASGPEQDQGDGQSCFNPERVRQSKAVLGLIDSLGLPGPLVLGDLNAYGEEDPIRTLEAGGLSSVTKRFVPAPLRYSYVFGGLSGELDHALVGRSLLRRVTGATIWHINADEPLILDYNTEYNPPALYRPDAFRSSDHDPVLIGLNLF
;
A
#
# COMPACT_ATOMS: atom_id res chain seq x y z
N PRO A 1 57.03 15.61 27.25
CA PRO A 1 55.94 16.61 27.18
C PRO A 1 55.72 17.05 25.73
N THR A 2 54.76 16.43 25.06
CA THR A 2 54.22 16.91 23.78
C THR A 2 53.49 18.22 24.06
N PRO A 3 53.73 19.31 23.32
CA PRO A 3 53.06 20.58 23.58
C PRO A 3 51.54 20.39 23.40
N THR A 4 50.78 20.67 24.45
CA THR A 4 49.32 20.82 24.38
C THR A 4 49.02 21.99 23.45
N PRO A 5 48.26 21.81 22.36
CA PRO A 5 47.79 22.93 21.56
C PRO A 5 46.96 23.85 22.46
N THR A 6 47.31 25.13 22.44
CA THR A 6 46.78 26.19 23.31
C THR A 6 45.78 27.11 22.58
N GLY A 7 45.33 26.73 21.37
CA GLY A 7 44.25 27.42 20.67
C GLY A 7 42.89 26.91 21.10
N GLU A 8 41.86 27.76 21.08
CA GLU A 8 40.48 27.28 21.21
C GLU A 8 40.20 26.32 20.03
N PRO A 9 39.54 25.16 20.23
CA PRO A 9 39.34 24.16 19.19
C PRO A 9 38.81 24.72 17.86
N CYS A 10 37.99 25.77 17.95
CA CYS A 10 37.39 26.50 16.84
C CYS A 10 38.32 27.44 16.05
N GLU A 11 39.56 27.62 16.50
CA GLU A 11 40.61 28.31 15.75
C GLU A 11 41.41 27.34 14.85
N THR A 12 41.13 26.04 14.97
CA THR A 12 41.76 25.02 14.13
C THR A 12 41.12 25.01 12.75
N ALA A 13 41.92 25.18 11.69
CA ALA A 13 41.41 25.14 10.33
C ALA A 13 40.82 23.77 9.96
N ALA A 14 39.72 23.79 9.20
CA ALA A 14 39.26 22.63 8.46
C ALA A 14 40.35 22.15 7.50
N THR A 15 40.45 20.83 7.33
CA THR A 15 41.41 20.22 6.40
C THR A 15 40.84 20.06 4.99
N HIS A 16 39.52 19.95 4.89
CA HIS A 16 38.76 19.71 3.66
C HIS A 16 37.41 20.42 3.76
N GLN A 17 36.85 20.83 2.62
CA GLN A 17 35.44 21.19 2.49
C GLN A 17 34.57 19.93 2.48
N ILE A 18 33.27 20.08 2.77
CA ILE A 18 32.36 18.93 2.75
C ILE A 18 32.26 18.31 1.35
N ALA A 19 32.22 19.12 0.30
CA ALA A 19 32.22 18.65 -1.08
C ALA A 19 33.45 17.81 -1.46
N GLU A 20 34.62 18.08 -0.87
CA GLU A 20 35.83 17.27 -1.06
C GLU A 20 35.76 15.91 -0.35
N VAL A 21 35.02 15.84 0.76
CA VAL A 21 34.76 14.59 1.47
C VAL A 21 33.73 13.76 0.72
N GLN A 22 32.66 14.37 0.21
CA GLN A 22 31.65 13.69 -0.61
C GLN A 22 32.22 13.22 -1.95
N GLY A 23 32.84 14.13 -2.71
CA GLY A 23 33.20 13.88 -4.11
C GLY A 23 31.99 13.94 -5.05
N GLY A 24 32.24 13.68 -6.34
CA GLY A 24 31.23 13.79 -7.40
C GLY A 24 30.59 12.46 -7.85
N GLY A 25 30.73 11.40 -7.06
CA GLY A 25 30.20 10.08 -7.35
C GLY A 25 29.77 9.36 -6.07
N GLU A 26 29.29 8.12 -6.20
CA GLU A 26 28.67 7.32 -5.11
C GLU A 26 29.64 6.88 -3.99
N SER A 27 30.86 7.42 -3.92
CA SER A 27 31.82 7.07 -2.88
C SER A 27 32.83 8.18 -2.64
N THR A 28 33.15 8.39 -1.36
CA THR A 28 34.15 9.36 -0.92
C THR A 28 35.52 9.12 -1.56
N PRO A 29 36.18 10.15 -2.13
CA PRO A 29 37.56 10.05 -2.60
C PRO A 29 38.58 9.99 -1.44
N LEU A 30 38.12 10.16 -0.20
CA LEU A 30 38.94 10.21 1.01
C LEU A 30 38.75 8.98 1.92
N ALA A 31 38.27 7.86 1.35
CA ALA A 31 37.97 6.64 2.08
C ALA A 31 39.07 6.24 3.08
N GLY A 32 38.68 6.09 4.34
CA GLY A 32 39.54 5.68 5.45
C GLY A 32 40.45 6.77 6.01
N ARG A 33 40.49 7.98 5.42
CA ARG A 33 41.28 9.12 5.91
C ARG A 33 40.54 9.85 7.01
N THR A 34 41.29 10.34 8.00
CA THR A 34 40.75 11.26 9.00
C THR A 34 40.76 12.68 8.44
N VAL A 35 39.60 13.31 8.45
CA VAL A 35 39.37 14.67 7.97
C VAL A 35 38.79 15.52 9.10
N ARG A 36 38.97 16.83 8.96
CA ARG A 36 38.28 17.86 9.72
C ARG A 36 37.51 18.76 8.76
N VAL A 37 36.21 18.89 8.99
CA VAL A 37 35.31 19.72 8.18
C VAL A 37 34.60 20.72 9.09
N GLU A 38 34.29 21.89 8.54
CA GLU A 38 33.42 22.88 9.18
C GLU A 38 32.08 22.93 8.45
N GLY A 39 30.97 23.06 9.17
CA GLY A 39 29.65 23.13 8.59
C GLY A 39 28.60 23.63 9.56
N VAL A 40 27.38 23.81 9.08
CA VAL A 40 26.23 24.19 9.91
C VAL A 40 25.30 22.99 10.06
N VAL A 41 24.92 22.66 11.29
CA VAL A 41 24.00 21.54 11.56
C VAL A 41 22.64 21.80 10.93
N THR A 42 22.20 20.88 10.08
CA THR A 42 20.91 20.96 9.35
C THR A 42 19.87 19.97 9.87
N GLY A 43 20.27 18.92 10.57
CA GLY A 43 19.40 17.97 11.24
C GLY A 43 20.12 17.28 12.40
N ASP A 44 19.51 17.27 13.57
CA ASP A 44 20.05 16.62 14.78
C ASP A 44 19.24 15.36 15.07
N PHE A 45 19.92 14.21 15.03
CA PHE A 45 19.38 12.87 15.22
C PHE A 45 20.29 12.05 16.17
N GLN A 46 20.92 12.72 17.14
CA GLN A 46 21.99 12.12 17.96
C GLN A 46 21.51 11.10 18.98
N LYS A 47 20.20 11.03 19.27
CA LYS A 47 19.69 10.07 20.26
C LYS A 47 19.91 8.64 19.79
N SER A 48 20.09 7.73 20.75
CA SER A 48 20.22 6.29 20.48
C SER A 48 19.00 5.65 19.81
N THR A 49 17.84 6.32 19.84
CA THR A 49 16.59 5.92 19.17
C THR A 49 16.40 6.56 17.78
N GLU A 50 17.31 7.45 17.40
CA GLU A 50 17.35 8.15 16.13
C GLU A 50 18.50 7.55 15.28
N LEU A 51 19.12 8.34 14.40
CA LEU A 51 20.21 7.92 13.52
C LEU A 51 21.58 7.85 14.23
N SER A 52 21.65 8.20 15.52
CA SER A 52 22.88 8.26 16.31
C SER A 52 23.94 9.20 15.72
N GLY A 53 23.51 10.33 15.18
CA GLY A 53 24.39 11.33 14.59
C GLY A 53 23.65 12.59 14.16
N PHE A 54 24.33 13.46 13.42
CA PHE A 54 23.72 14.69 12.91
C PHE A 54 24.21 14.99 11.50
N PHE A 55 23.39 15.73 10.76
CA PHE A 55 23.73 16.25 9.44
C PHE A 55 24.29 17.65 9.57
N LEU A 56 25.34 17.94 8.81
CA LEU A 56 25.94 19.25 8.66
C LEU A 56 26.09 19.58 7.18
N GLN A 57 25.97 20.85 6.83
CA GLN A 57 26.08 21.32 5.45
C GLN A 57 27.00 22.54 5.36
N ASP A 58 27.77 22.63 4.28
CA ASP A 58 28.70 23.74 4.04
C ASP A 58 27.91 25.05 3.82
N PRO A 59 28.18 26.13 4.58
CA PRO A 59 27.57 27.44 4.33
C PRO A 59 28.14 28.17 3.11
N THR A 60 29.27 27.70 2.58
CA THR A 60 30.00 28.22 1.43
C THR A 60 30.18 27.12 0.39
N PRO A 61 29.08 26.70 -0.27
CA PRO A 61 29.12 25.58 -1.21
C PRO A 61 30.08 25.86 -2.37
N ASP A 62 30.61 24.80 -2.96
CA ASP A 62 31.44 24.88 -4.14
C ASP A 62 30.60 25.24 -5.39
N ALA A 63 31.23 25.19 -6.57
CA ALA A 63 30.58 25.50 -7.84
C ALA A 63 30.23 24.26 -8.68
N ASP A 64 30.55 23.05 -8.20
CA ASP A 64 30.35 21.80 -8.93
C ASP A 64 28.96 21.21 -8.62
N PRO A 65 28.02 21.19 -9.58
CA PRO A 65 26.71 20.62 -9.34
C PRO A 65 26.71 19.09 -9.18
N ALA A 66 27.86 18.42 -9.33
CA ALA A 66 28.02 16.99 -9.12
C ALA A 66 28.34 16.61 -7.68
N THR A 67 28.81 17.55 -6.85
CA THR A 67 29.20 17.30 -5.46
C THR A 67 28.07 17.67 -4.51
N SER A 68 27.97 16.95 -3.39
CA SER A 68 27.07 17.31 -2.31
C SER A 68 27.78 18.19 -1.28
N GLU A 69 27.03 19.15 -0.75
CA GLU A 69 27.46 20.05 0.32
C GLU A 69 27.08 19.56 1.71
N GLY A 70 26.37 18.44 1.78
CA GLY A 70 25.90 17.82 3.01
C GLY A 70 26.77 16.62 3.41
N LEU A 71 26.92 16.40 4.71
CA LEU A 71 27.60 15.25 5.28
C LEU A 71 26.83 14.74 6.50
N PHE A 72 26.94 13.45 6.78
CA PHE A 72 26.49 12.86 8.04
C PHE A 72 27.69 12.60 8.96
N ALA A 73 27.57 13.02 10.22
CA ALA A 73 28.53 12.69 11.27
C ALA A 73 27.92 11.66 12.22
N PHE A 74 28.44 10.44 12.21
CA PHE A 74 28.03 9.39 13.15
C PHE A 74 28.61 9.67 14.53
N ALA A 75 27.90 10.52 15.27
CA ALA A 75 28.28 11.04 16.56
C ALA A 75 27.08 10.97 17.52
N GLY A 76 26.86 9.78 18.08
CA GLY A 76 25.77 9.55 19.04
C GLY A 76 25.93 10.30 20.36
N ASP A 77 25.03 10.03 21.29
CA ASP A 77 24.85 10.72 22.58
C ASP A 77 26.07 10.76 23.53
N THR A 78 27.13 10.02 23.25
CA THR A 78 28.40 10.06 24.01
C THR A 78 29.32 11.21 23.60
N LEU A 79 29.05 11.86 22.47
CA LEU A 79 29.79 13.03 21.98
C LEU A 79 29.02 14.33 22.28
N LYS A 80 29.58 15.46 21.86
CA LYS A 80 28.98 16.78 22.06
C LYS A 80 27.58 16.83 21.44
N ASP A 81 26.59 17.18 22.26
CA ASP A 81 25.23 17.53 21.83
C ASP A 81 25.23 18.82 21.01
N VAL A 82 24.65 18.77 19.80
CA VAL A 82 24.55 19.90 18.87
C VAL A 82 23.09 20.29 18.64
N LYS A 83 22.87 21.45 18.01
CA LYS A 83 21.53 21.91 17.63
C LYS A 83 21.53 22.36 16.18
N VAL A 84 20.39 22.21 15.50
CA VAL A 84 20.18 22.82 14.18
C VAL A 84 20.51 24.31 14.23
N GLY A 85 21.41 24.74 13.33
CA GLY A 85 21.94 26.11 13.28
C GLY A 85 23.27 26.32 14.00
N ASP A 86 23.79 25.34 14.75
CA ASP A 86 25.15 25.41 15.27
C ASP A 86 26.15 25.33 14.11
N ARG A 87 27.17 26.20 14.14
CA ARG A 87 28.35 26.06 13.28
C ARG A 87 29.34 25.17 14.01
N VAL A 88 29.70 24.04 13.43
CA VAL A 88 30.51 23.00 14.06
C VAL A 88 31.76 22.70 13.27
N LEU A 89 32.83 22.36 13.99
CA LEU A 89 34.04 21.78 13.45
C LEU A 89 34.10 20.31 13.88
N VAL A 90 34.09 19.38 12.92
CA VAL A 90 33.98 17.94 13.18
C VAL A 90 35.23 17.24 12.66
N THR A 91 35.87 16.44 13.52
CA THR A 91 36.98 15.57 13.13
C THR A 91 36.52 14.12 13.16
N GLY A 92 36.69 13.40 12.05
CA GLY A 92 36.28 11.99 11.93
C GLY A 92 36.89 11.32 10.71
N ARG A 93 36.63 10.03 10.54
CA ARG A 93 37.13 9.25 9.39
C ARG A 93 36.06 9.20 8.29
N ALA A 94 36.39 9.62 7.07
CA ALA A 94 35.50 9.52 5.93
C ALA A 94 35.34 8.05 5.49
N VAL A 95 34.10 7.55 5.43
CA VAL A 95 33.76 6.17 5.08
C VAL A 95 32.44 6.09 4.32
N GLU A 96 32.25 4.99 3.60
CA GLU A 96 30.93 4.57 3.12
C GLU A 96 30.27 3.67 4.17
N TYR A 97 29.03 3.96 4.52
CA TYR A 97 28.24 3.11 5.40
C TYR A 97 26.79 3.05 4.93
N ASN A 98 26.23 1.85 4.75
CA ASN A 98 24.88 1.65 4.21
C ASN A 98 24.57 2.36 2.88
N GLY A 99 25.60 2.73 2.13
CA GLY A 99 25.52 3.34 0.79
C GLY A 99 25.46 4.87 0.76
N TRP A 100 25.84 5.54 1.85
CA TRP A 100 26.11 6.99 1.85
C TRP A 100 27.50 7.31 2.41
N THR A 101 27.97 8.54 2.17
CA THR A 101 29.22 9.04 2.77
C THR A 101 28.95 9.60 4.16
N GLU A 102 29.74 9.17 5.15
CA GLU A 102 29.69 9.69 6.53
C GLU A 102 31.08 9.84 7.18
N LEU A 103 31.12 10.55 8.30
CA LEU A 103 32.26 10.53 9.23
C LEU A 103 32.03 9.49 10.32
N SER A 104 32.83 8.42 10.35
CA SER A 104 32.75 7.37 11.35
C SER A 104 34.07 6.57 11.49
N PRO A 105 34.65 6.44 12.70
CA PRO A 105 34.22 7.10 13.94
C PRO A 105 34.51 8.61 13.92
N VAL A 106 33.65 9.39 14.57
CA VAL A 106 33.90 10.79 14.93
C VAL A 106 34.75 10.83 16.21
N THR A 107 35.77 11.67 16.25
CA THR A 107 36.71 11.80 17.38
C THR A 107 36.65 13.14 18.09
N ALA A 108 36.14 14.19 17.43
CA ALA A 108 35.91 15.50 18.03
C ALA A 108 34.75 16.23 17.34
N VAL A 109 33.94 16.94 18.13
CA VAL A 109 32.87 17.82 17.69
C VAL A 109 32.94 19.10 18.52
N ASP A 110 33.26 20.22 17.88
CA ASP A 110 33.39 21.53 18.52
C ASP A 110 32.30 22.47 17.99
N VAL A 111 31.58 23.16 18.88
CA VAL A 111 30.56 24.15 18.50
C VAL A 111 31.22 25.53 18.45
N CYS A 112 31.39 26.03 17.24
CA CYS A 112 32.20 27.21 16.91
C CYS A 112 31.38 28.48 16.66
N GLY A 113 30.08 28.43 16.92
CA GLY A 113 29.17 29.57 16.79
C GLY A 113 27.83 29.13 16.22
N THR A 114 27.17 30.04 15.50
CA THR A 114 25.91 29.77 14.82
C THR A 114 26.02 30.11 13.34
N GLY A 115 25.18 29.48 12.53
CA GLY A 115 25.09 29.69 11.09
C GLY A 115 23.67 29.42 10.59
N ARG A 116 23.47 29.55 9.28
CA ARG A 116 22.19 29.29 8.64
C ARG A 116 22.37 28.71 7.26
N ILE A 117 21.74 27.57 7.02
CA ILE A 117 21.58 26.98 5.70
C ILE A 117 20.16 27.26 5.21
N ARG A 118 20.03 27.69 3.96
CA ARG A 118 18.72 27.78 3.30
C ARG A 118 18.46 26.43 2.63
N PRO A 119 17.31 25.78 2.88
CA PRO A 119 16.98 24.54 2.19
C PRO A 119 17.01 24.73 0.67
N VAL A 120 17.62 23.78 -0.03
CA VAL A 120 17.63 23.79 -1.48
C VAL A 120 16.25 23.37 -1.98
N VAL A 121 15.61 24.24 -2.77
CA VAL A 121 14.28 23.95 -3.31
C VAL A 121 14.39 22.94 -4.45
N ARG A 122 13.57 21.89 -4.36
CA ARG A 122 13.44 20.85 -5.36
C ARG A 122 11.97 20.62 -5.72
N THR A 123 11.75 20.10 -6.91
CA THR A 123 10.43 19.70 -7.42
C THR A 123 10.51 18.31 -8.02
N LEU A 124 9.39 17.62 -8.06
CA LEU A 124 9.25 16.31 -8.72
C LEU A 124 8.36 16.45 -9.98
N PRO A 125 8.58 15.64 -11.03
CA PRO A 125 9.52 14.53 -11.12
C PRO A 125 10.99 14.97 -11.21
N ARG A 126 11.90 14.11 -10.74
CA ARG A 126 13.33 14.21 -11.06
C ARG A 126 13.56 14.24 -12.57
N ALA A 127 14.64 14.89 -13.00
CA ALA A 127 15.09 14.84 -14.39
C ALA A 127 15.37 13.38 -14.81
N ALA A 128 15.13 13.05 -16.08
CA ALA A 128 15.44 11.72 -16.59
C ALA A 128 16.96 11.46 -16.50
N GLY A 129 17.35 10.30 -15.97
CA GLY A 129 18.75 9.97 -15.70
C GLY A 129 19.36 10.67 -14.48
N GLY A 130 18.65 11.60 -13.84
CA GLY A 130 19.11 12.25 -12.62
C GLY A 130 18.93 11.38 -11.39
N THR A 131 19.99 11.24 -10.60
CA THR A 131 19.97 10.65 -9.25
C THR A 131 19.80 11.75 -8.20
N PHE A 132 19.68 11.35 -6.95
CA PHE A 132 19.74 12.28 -5.82
C PHE A 132 21.15 12.40 -5.22
N GLU A 133 22.14 11.77 -5.85
CA GLU A 133 23.51 11.70 -5.33
C GLU A 133 24.13 13.09 -5.07
N PRO A 134 24.04 14.07 -5.98
CA PRO A 134 24.58 15.40 -5.70
C PRO A 134 23.80 16.18 -4.62
N LEU A 135 22.76 15.59 -4.04
CA LEU A 135 21.94 16.16 -2.97
C LEU A 135 22.00 15.33 -1.68
N GLU A 136 22.84 14.30 -1.62
CA GLU A 136 22.98 13.44 -0.46
C GLU A 136 23.30 14.26 0.80
N ASN A 137 22.66 13.98 1.92
CA ASN A 137 22.86 14.65 3.20
C ASN A 137 22.55 16.17 3.20
N MET A 138 21.99 16.72 2.13
CA MET A 138 21.63 18.13 2.05
C MET A 138 20.23 18.41 2.61
N LEU A 139 20.06 19.61 3.16
CA LEU A 139 18.75 20.13 3.57
C LEU A 139 17.95 20.58 2.34
N LEU A 140 16.84 19.90 2.08
CA LEU A 140 15.98 20.15 0.91
C LEU A 140 14.59 20.64 1.34
N THR A 141 13.94 21.37 0.43
CA THR A 141 12.49 21.59 0.48
C THR A 141 11.87 21.19 -0.84
N PHE A 142 10.99 20.20 -0.80
CA PHE A 142 10.16 19.85 -1.94
C PHE A 142 8.95 20.78 -1.97
N ALA A 143 8.99 21.76 -2.88
CA ALA A 143 7.95 22.77 -3.01
C ALA A 143 6.82 22.23 -3.90
N GLY A 144 5.62 22.09 -3.33
CA GLY A 144 4.43 21.67 -4.06
C GLY A 144 3.72 20.46 -3.44
N PRO A 145 2.49 20.17 -3.90
CA PRO A 145 1.67 19.11 -3.34
C PRO A 145 2.27 17.73 -3.61
N LEU A 146 2.50 16.98 -2.53
CA LEU A 146 2.93 15.58 -2.54
C LEU A 146 1.86 14.72 -1.86
N SER A 147 1.21 13.84 -2.62
CA SER A 147 0.18 12.94 -2.13
C SER A 147 0.78 11.63 -1.64
N VAL A 148 0.35 11.12 -0.49
CA VAL A 148 0.73 9.78 -0.02
C VAL A 148 0.30 8.73 -1.05
N THR A 149 1.23 7.84 -1.38
CA THR A 149 1.01 6.74 -2.32
C THR A 149 1.36 5.37 -1.72
N GLU A 150 2.16 5.31 -0.66
CA GLU A 150 2.47 4.08 0.09
C GLU A 150 2.61 4.37 1.60
N HIS A 151 2.16 3.45 2.43
CA HIS A 151 2.25 3.49 3.90
C HIS A 151 2.44 2.10 4.52
N TYR A 152 2.82 1.08 3.75
CA TYR A 152 3.03 -0.29 4.23
C TYR A 152 3.99 -0.35 5.43
N GLN A 153 5.07 0.44 5.41
CA GLN A 153 6.06 0.49 6.47
C GLN A 153 5.76 1.52 7.58
N LEU A 154 4.62 2.23 7.52
CA LEU A 154 4.28 3.30 8.47
C LEU A 154 4.29 2.82 9.92
N GLY A 155 3.64 1.69 10.20
CA GLY A 155 3.54 1.15 11.56
C GLY A 155 4.88 0.69 12.13
N ARG A 156 5.77 0.19 11.26
CA ARG A 156 7.03 -0.43 11.66
C ARG A 156 8.18 0.57 11.72
N PHE A 157 8.31 1.43 10.73
CA PHE A 157 9.46 2.33 10.52
C PHE A 157 9.07 3.81 10.37
N GLY A 158 7.80 4.17 10.57
CA GLY A 158 7.35 5.55 10.39
C GLY A 158 7.39 6.06 8.93
N GLU A 159 7.63 5.15 7.98
CA GLU A 159 7.86 5.48 6.58
C GLU A 159 6.56 5.71 5.80
N VAL A 160 6.55 6.78 4.99
CA VAL A 160 5.50 7.04 3.99
C VAL A 160 6.13 7.44 2.66
N THR A 161 5.67 6.85 1.56
CA THR A 161 6.04 7.34 0.22
C THR A 161 4.99 8.33 -0.25
N VAL A 162 5.45 9.46 -0.78
CA VAL A 162 4.61 10.46 -1.43
C VAL A 162 4.97 10.61 -2.89
N SER A 163 4.03 11.13 -3.69
CA SER A 163 4.24 11.44 -5.10
C SER A 163 3.69 12.80 -5.50
N ALA A 164 4.43 13.51 -6.34
CA ALA A 164 3.91 14.71 -7.01
C ALA A 164 2.82 14.33 -8.02
N GLY A 165 1.85 15.20 -8.26
CA GLY A 165 0.79 14.95 -9.23
C GLY A 165 -0.28 13.93 -8.80
N GLY A 166 -0.33 13.58 -7.51
CA GLY A 166 -1.38 12.72 -6.95
C GLY A 166 -1.00 11.24 -6.87
N ARG A 167 -2.03 10.38 -6.82
CA ARG A 167 -1.92 8.91 -6.75
C ARG A 167 -1.13 8.33 -7.95
N LEU A 168 -0.46 7.21 -7.72
CA LEU A 168 0.17 6.38 -8.75
C LEU A 168 -0.71 5.18 -9.11
N TYR A 169 -0.61 4.71 -10.35
CA TYR A 169 -1.39 3.55 -10.81
C TYR A 169 -0.48 2.48 -11.39
N GLN A 170 -0.95 1.24 -11.31
CA GLN A 170 -0.29 0.09 -11.92
C GLN A 170 -0.28 0.24 -13.45
N PRO A 171 0.85 0.05 -14.15
CA PRO A 171 0.92 0.21 -15.60
C PRO A 171 0.00 -0.70 -16.40
N THR A 172 -0.27 -1.92 -15.90
CA THR A 172 -1.16 -2.90 -16.53
C THR A 172 -2.63 -2.74 -16.10
N ASP A 173 -2.97 -1.71 -15.33
CA ASP A 173 -4.36 -1.42 -14.92
C ASP A 173 -5.10 -0.50 -15.90
N ARG A 174 -4.38 0.39 -16.57
CA ARG A 174 -4.95 1.39 -17.47
C ARG A 174 -3.90 1.95 -18.44
N GLY A 175 -4.35 2.45 -19.58
CA GLY A 175 -3.49 3.20 -20.50
C GLY A 175 -3.02 4.54 -19.93
N GLY A 176 -1.90 5.05 -20.44
CA GLY A 176 -1.37 6.39 -20.10
C GLY A 176 -0.50 6.45 -18.84
N VAL A 177 -0.17 5.30 -18.24
CA VAL A 177 0.79 5.21 -17.13
C VAL A 177 2.21 5.13 -17.68
N ASP A 178 3.08 6.00 -17.20
CA ASP A 178 4.52 5.99 -17.50
C ASP A 178 5.26 5.62 -16.21
N ALA A 179 5.61 4.34 -16.07
CA ALA A 179 6.27 3.82 -14.87
C ALA A 179 7.61 4.52 -14.58
N GLY A 180 8.37 4.85 -15.63
CA GLY A 180 9.66 5.52 -15.48
C GLY A 180 9.49 6.96 -14.96
N ARG A 181 8.47 7.68 -15.45
CA ARG A 181 8.10 9.00 -14.91
C ARG A 181 7.54 8.90 -13.50
N ASP A 182 6.71 7.88 -13.23
CA ASP A 182 6.09 7.63 -11.93
C ASP A 182 7.13 7.37 -10.84
N GLU A 183 8.18 6.63 -11.14
CA GLU A 183 9.29 6.44 -10.20
C GLU A 183 10.03 7.76 -9.89
N ARG A 184 10.25 8.59 -10.92
CA ARG A 184 10.91 9.90 -10.73
C ARG A 184 10.08 10.92 -9.97
N ARG A 185 8.77 10.70 -9.79
CA ARG A 185 7.89 11.61 -9.02
C ARG A 185 7.65 11.16 -7.59
N ARG A 186 8.34 10.12 -7.11
CA ARG A 186 8.24 9.61 -5.74
C ARG A 186 9.30 10.19 -4.81
N LEU A 187 8.95 10.25 -3.54
CA LEU A 187 9.85 10.56 -2.43
C LEU A 187 9.45 9.71 -1.22
N LEU A 188 10.42 8.99 -0.65
CA LEU A 188 10.25 8.34 0.65
C LEU A 188 10.50 9.36 1.76
N ILE A 189 9.59 9.44 2.71
CA ILE A 189 9.72 10.21 3.95
C ILE A 189 9.87 9.19 5.06
N ASP A 190 10.94 9.31 5.82
CA ASP A 190 11.29 8.49 6.99
C ASP A 190 11.13 9.36 8.25
N ASP A 191 10.91 8.78 9.43
CA ASP A 191 10.70 9.55 10.66
C ASP A 191 11.99 9.86 11.43
N GLY A 192 13.14 9.41 10.93
CA GLY A 192 14.46 9.62 11.53
C GLY A 192 14.72 8.73 12.74
N SER A 193 13.87 7.73 12.98
CA SER A 193 13.99 6.79 14.08
C SER A 193 14.54 5.43 13.62
N THR A 194 15.35 4.82 14.47
CA THR A 194 15.78 3.41 14.32
C THR A 194 14.89 2.45 15.09
N VAL A 195 13.86 2.95 15.80
CA VAL A 195 12.96 2.14 16.64
C VAL A 195 11.89 1.49 15.77
N GLN A 196 11.85 0.15 15.81
CA GLN A 196 10.77 -0.59 15.17
C GLN A 196 9.51 -0.63 16.04
N ASN A 197 8.35 -0.50 15.40
CA ASN A 197 7.03 -0.64 16.02
C ASN A 197 6.85 0.27 17.25
N PRO A 198 7.10 1.59 17.11
CA PRO A 198 7.04 2.50 18.24
C PRO A 198 5.62 2.58 18.84
N PRO A 199 5.47 2.80 20.15
CA PRO A 199 4.16 2.96 20.78
C PRO A 199 3.37 4.18 20.27
N VAL A 200 4.09 5.15 19.68
CA VAL A 200 3.54 6.31 19.00
C VAL A 200 4.03 6.31 17.56
N VAL A 201 3.15 5.92 16.65
CA VAL A 201 3.43 5.89 15.21
C VAL A 201 3.22 7.31 14.64
N PRO A 202 4.16 7.86 13.86
CA PRO A 202 3.99 9.17 13.22
C PRO A 202 2.80 9.17 12.26
N TYR A 203 2.26 10.34 11.95
CA TYR A 203 1.15 10.51 11.01
C TYR A 203 -0.15 9.73 11.35
N THR A 204 -0.33 9.32 12.62
CA THR A 204 -1.54 8.63 13.10
C THR A 204 -2.49 9.48 13.95
N ARG A 205 -2.12 10.73 14.25
CA ARG A 205 -2.93 11.66 15.06
C ARG A 205 -3.24 12.97 14.33
N PRO A 206 -4.46 13.53 14.46
CA PRO A 206 -5.62 12.97 15.20
C PRO A 206 -6.29 11.78 14.47
N ARG A 207 -5.83 11.45 13.26
CA ARG A 207 -6.21 10.26 12.49
C ARG A 207 -4.98 9.76 11.71
N ALA A 208 -5.02 8.50 11.28
CA ALA A 208 -4.06 7.97 10.33
C ALA A 208 -4.15 8.66 8.96
N VAL A 209 -2.98 8.89 8.39
CA VAL A 209 -2.82 9.32 7.01
C VAL A 209 -3.32 8.23 6.06
N ARG A 210 -3.99 8.64 4.98
CA ARG A 210 -4.51 7.75 3.94
C ARG A 210 -3.80 8.00 2.62
N ILE A 211 -3.80 7.01 1.74
CA ILE A 211 -3.38 7.23 0.35
C ILE A 211 -4.21 8.39 -0.25
N GLY A 212 -3.56 9.34 -0.92
CA GLY A 212 -4.18 10.54 -1.45
C GLY A 212 -4.22 11.75 -0.52
N ASP A 213 -3.95 11.60 0.78
CA ASP A 213 -3.69 12.75 1.64
C ASP A 213 -2.42 13.48 1.20
N THR A 214 -2.39 14.82 1.32
CA THR A 214 -1.37 15.62 0.63
C THR A 214 -0.65 16.58 1.57
N ALA A 215 0.68 16.54 1.56
CA ALA A 215 1.52 17.59 2.12
C ALA A 215 1.72 18.69 1.07
N LEU A 216 1.63 19.97 1.46
CA LEU A 216 1.82 21.11 0.54
C LEU A 216 3.30 21.44 0.29
N SER A 217 4.15 21.04 1.22
CA SER A 217 5.61 21.16 1.17
C SER A 217 6.19 20.21 2.20
N VAL A 218 7.35 19.65 1.91
CA VAL A 218 8.11 18.81 2.86
C VAL A 218 9.55 19.29 2.88
N THR A 219 10.06 19.53 4.09
CA THR A 219 11.44 19.96 4.33
C THR A 219 12.14 18.94 5.21
N GLY A 220 13.36 18.58 4.84
CA GLY A 220 14.15 17.60 5.56
C GLY A 220 15.52 17.41 4.96
N VAL A 221 16.36 16.60 5.59
CA VAL A 221 17.68 16.22 5.06
C VAL A 221 17.54 14.96 4.23
N LEU A 222 18.11 14.92 3.03
CA LEU A 222 18.00 13.77 2.13
C LEU A 222 19.09 12.73 2.42
N GLY A 223 18.78 11.74 3.24
CA GLY A 223 19.67 10.61 3.48
C GLY A 223 19.55 9.51 2.44
N TYR A 224 20.45 8.54 2.52
CA TYR A 224 20.37 7.28 1.80
C TYR A 224 20.55 6.11 2.76
N GLY A 225 19.81 5.03 2.52
CA GLY A 225 19.90 3.82 3.33
C GLY A 225 18.93 2.75 2.84
N PHE A 226 19.27 1.49 3.10
CA PHE A 226 18.48 0.32 2.68
C PHE A 226 18.12 0.32 1.17
N GLY A 227 19.02 0.85 0.33
CA GLY A 227 18.84 0.89 -1.13
C GLY A 227 17.92 2.00 -1.63
N SER A 228 17.63 3.04 -0.84
CA SER A 228 16.76 4.15 -1.26
C SER A 228 17.12 5.47 -0.58
N TYR A 229 17.01 6.56 -1.34
CA TYR A 229 17.03 7.91 -0.77
C TYR A 229 15.75 8.17 0.01
N ARG A 230 15.90 8.78 1.18
CA ARG A 230 14.83 9.05 2.14
C ARG A 230 14.99 10.44 2.73
N LEU A 231 13.91 11.20 2.76
CA LEU A 231 13.91 12.52 3.37
C LEU A 231 13.62 12.36 4.86
N GLN A 232 14.56 12.81 5.70
CA GLN A 232 14.44 12.89 7.15
C GLN A 232 13.89 14.27 7.54
N PRO A 233 12.61 14.41 7.92
CA PRO A 233 12.02 15.70 8.21
C PRO A 233 12.73 16.40 9.36
N THR A 234 13.07 17.67 9.16
CA THR A 234 13.66 18.53 10.21
C THR A 234 12.59 19.34 10.95
N GLY A 235 11.32 19.03 10.68
CA GLY A 235 10.13 19.62 11.29
C GLY A 235 8.89 18.79 10.99
N GLN A 236 7.75 19.19 11.57
CA GLN A 236 6.51 18.44 11.42
C GLN A 236 5.99 18.45 9.98
N VAL A 237 5.81 17.26 9.40
CA VAL A 237 5.10 17.10 8.12
C VAL A 237 3.60 17.05 8.37
N ARG A 238 2.84 17.95 7.72
CA ARG A 238 1.38 18.00 7.82
C ARG A 238 0.71 17.53 6.54
N PHE A 239 0.01 16.40 6.64
CA PHE A 239 -0.85 15.89 5.58
C PHE A 239 -2.27 16.44 5.68
N LEU A 240 -2.75 17.08 4.63
CA LEU A 240 -4.13 17.54 4.50
C LEU A 240 -5.06 16.36 4.19
N PRO A 241 -6.26 16.30 4.81
CA PRO A 241 -7.27 15.26 4.59
C PRO A 241 -7.99 15.42 3.24
N LEU A 242 -7.27 15.23 2.13
CA LEU A 242 -7.85 15.37 0.78
C LEU A 242 -8.50 14.08 0.27
N ASN A 243 -8.29 12.95 0.95
CA ASN A 243 -9.05 11.73 0.72
C ASN A 243 -9.82 11.34 2.00
N PRO A 244 -11.00 11.91 2.27
CA PRO A 244 -11.79 11.56 3.45
C PRO A 244 -12.44 10.18 3.33
N ARG A 245 -12.64 9.52 4.48
CA ARG A 245 -13.28 8.20 4.58
C ARG A 245 -14.74 8.22 4.07
N PRO A 246 -15.11 7.43 3.05
CA PRO A 246 -16.50 7.32 2.62
C PRO A 246 -17.32 6.53 3.64
N GLN A 247 -18.32 7.16 4.26
CA GLN A 247 -19.14 6.53 5.32
C GLN A 247 -20.02 5.38 4.80
N ARG A 248 -20.36 5.38 3.51
CA ARG A 248 -21.16 4.38 2.80
C ARG A 248 -20.69 4.29 1.35
N PRO A 249 -20.94 3.17 0.64
CA PRO A 249 -20.70 3.09 -0.80
C PRO A 249 -21.54 4.14 -1.55
N PHE A 250 -21.05 4.62 -2.70
CA PHE A 250 -21.85 5.47 -3.58
C PHE A 250 -23.10 4.72 -4.08
N PRO A 251 -24.26 5.39 -4.26
CA PRO A 251 -25.48 4.72 -4.68
C PRO A 251 -25.37 4.10 -6.08
N VAL A 252 -25.74 2.82 -6.20
CA VAL A 252 -25.77 2.07 -7.47
C VAL A 252 -27.17 1.85 -8.05
N PHE A 253 -28.21 2.26 -7.30
CA PHE A 253 -29.64 2.11 -7.61
C PHE A 253 -30.06 0.67 -7.97
N GLY A 254 -31.27 0.48 -8.52
CA GLY A 254 -31.81 -0.83 -8.88
C GLY A 254 -32.66 -1.48 -7.78
N ASN A 255 -33.18 -2.66 -8.09
CA ASN A 255 -34.03 -3.45 -7.19
C ASN A 255 -33.33 -4.68 -6.60
N VAL A 256 -32.06 -4.90 -6.97
CA VAL A 256 -31.13 -5.88 -6.39
C VAL A 256 -29.73 -5.24 -6.33
N LYS A 257 -29.05 -5.36 -5.19
CA LYS A 257 -27.63 -5.03 -5.02
C LYS A 257 -26.80 -6.31 -4.91
N VAL A 258 -25.71 -6.42 -5.66
CA VAL A 258 -24.77 -7.54 -5.59
C VAL A 258 -23.38 -7.00 -5.28
N ALA A 259 -22.62 -7.65 -4.42
CA ALA A 259 -21.26 -7.22 -4.08
C ALA A 259 -20.23 -8.34 -4.21
N SER A 260 -18.96 -7.96 -4.32
CA SER A 260 -17.79 -8.83 -4.14
C SER A 260 -16.92 -8.28 -3.02
N PHE A 261 -16.41 -9.15 -2.14
CA PHE A 261 -15.56 -8.72 -1.04
C PHE A 261 -14.55 -9.81 -0.63
N ASN A 262 -13.26 -9.51 -0.72
CA ASN A 262 -12.20 -10.34 -0.16
C ASN A 262 -12.06 -10.05 1.34
N THR A 263 -12.13 -11.09 2.17
CA THR A 263 -12.20 -10.95 3.64
C THR A 263 -10.85 -10.95 4.35
N LEU A 264 -9.73 -10.91 3.61
CA LEU A 264 -8.36 -10.94 4.14
C LEU A 264 -8.15 -12.11 5.11
N ASN A 265 -8.25 -13.34 4.59
CA ASN A 265 -8.16 -14.59 5.35
C ASN A 265 -9.08 -14.59 6.60
N TRP A 266 -10.39 -14.67 6.40
CA TRP A 266 -11.33 -14.90 7.51
C TRP A 266 -11.25 -16.37 7.94
N PHE A 267 -10.57 -16.61 9.06
CA PHE A 267 -10.37 -17.93 9.64
C PHE A 267 -10.99 -18.03 11.03
N THR A 268 -11.69 -19.14 11.25
CA THR A 268 -12.13 -19.61 12.57
C THR A 268 -11.05 -20.42 13.28
N THR A 269 -10.14 -21.05 12.54
CA THR A 269 -8.93 -21.68 13.07
C THR A 269 -7.85 -20.62 13.32
N LEU A 270 -7.42 -20.50 14.58
CA LEU A 270 -6.40 -19.55 15.00
C LEU A 270 -4.99 -20.02 14.59
N ASP A 271 -4.04 -19.08 14.54
CA ASP A 271 -2.60 -19.34 14.31
C ASP A 271 -2.36 -20.11 13.00
N SER A 272 -3.00 -19.62 11.93
CA SER A 272 -2.95 -20.23 10.60
C SER A 272 -2.68 -19.18 9.53
N ARG A 273 -3.68 -18.82 8.69
CA ARG A 273 -3.56 -17.75 7.69
C ARG A 273 -4.28 -16.45 8.07
N GLY A 274 -5.20 -16.51 9.02
CA GLY A 274 -5.95 -15.35 9.54
C GLY A 274 -5.43 -14.94 10.92
N ALA A 275 -6.34 -14.57 11.82
CA ALA A 275 -6.00 -14.19 13.19
C ALA A 275 -5.20 -15.25 13.97
N ASP A 276 -4.17 -14.81 14.70
CA ASP A 276 -3.34 -15.66 15.55
C ASP A 276 -4.01 -15.92 16.91
N THR A 277 -4.81 -14.95 17.38
CA THR A 277 -5.49 -15.01 18.68
C THR A 277 -7.00 -14.85 18.57
N ALA A 278 -7.72 -15.33 19.59
CA ALA A 278 -9.17 -15.12 19.69
C ALA A 278 -9.55 -13.61 19.73
N GLN A 279 -8.66 -12.77 20.26
CA GLN A 279 -8.85 -11.32 20.28
C GLN A 279 -8.82 -10.75 18.87
N GLU A 280 -7.83 -11.10 18.07
CA GLU A 280 -7.70 -10.68 16.67
C GLU A 280 -8.83 -11.21 15.82
N GLN A 281 -9.24 -12.46 16.02
CA GLN A 281 -10.39 -13.04 15.33
C GLN A 281 -11.65 -12.22 15.60
N GLN A 282 -11.91 -11.86 16.87
CA GLN A 282 -13.06 -11.03 17.22
C GLN A 282 -12.93 -9.62 16.63
N ARG A 283 -11.72 -9.06 16.57
CA ARG A 283 -11.45 -7.76 15.97
C ARG A 283 -11.72 -7.76 14.47
N GLN A 284 -11.24 -8.79 13.76
CA GLN A 284 -11.46 -9.00 12.32
C GLN A 284 -12.96 -9.19 12.06
N LEU A 285 -13.64 -10.05 12.82
CA LEU A 285 -15.06 -10.32 12.69
C LEU A 285 -15.90 -9.04 12.84
N ALA A 286 -15.60 -8.20 13.83
CA ALA A 286 -16.29 -6.93 14.02
C ALA A 286 -16.14 -5.99 12.81
N LYS A 287 -14.94 -5.90 12.24
CA LYS A 287 -14.67 -5.09 11.05
C LYS A 287 -15.37 -5.64 9.80
N LEU A 288 -15.32 -6.96 9.57
CA LEU A 288 -16.00 -7.62 8.46
C LEU A 288 -17.53 -7.46 8.55
N VAL A 289 -18.11 -7.61 9.75
CA VAL A 289 -19.54 -7.37 9.99
C VAL A 289 -19.91 -5.91 9.72
N ALA A 290 -19.10 -4.95 10.16
CA ALA A 290 -19.32 -3.53 9.87
C ALA A 290 -19.29 -3.24 8.36
N ALA A 291 -18.35 -3.82 7.62
CA ALA A 291 -18.26 -3.70 6.16
C ALA A 291 -19.48 -4.32 5.46
N LEU A 292 -19.86 -5.55 5.80
CA LEU A 292 -21.03 -6.23 5.19
C LEU A 292 -22.34 -5.49 5.50
N LYS A 293 -22.51 -5.00 6.73
CA LYS A 293 -23.64 -4.16 7.15
C LYS A 293 -23.68 -2.84 6.37
N GLY A 294 -22.54 -2.21 6.13
CA GLY A 294 -22.44 -0.96 5.36
C GLY A 294 -22.68 -1.14 3.85
N LEU A 295 -22.24 -2.26 3.27
CA LEU A 295 -22.55 -2.63 1.89
C LEU A 295 -24.05 -2.85 1.67
N ASP A 296 -24.70 -3.52 2.63
CA ASP A 296 -26.13 -3.81 2.61
C ASP A 296 -26.57 -4.48 1.28
N ALA A 297 -25.69 -5.28 0.67
CA ALA A 297 -25.99 -5.95 -0.59
C ALA A 297 -27.00 -7.08 -0.39
N ASP A 298 -27.81 -7.37 -1.42
CA ASP A 298 -28.79 -8.46 -1.39
C ASP A 298 -28.14 -9.83 -1.65
N ALA A 299 -26.98 -9.85 -2.31
CA ALA A 299 -26.07 -11.00 -2.36
C ALA A 299 -24.61 -10.51 -2.37
N VAL A 300 -23.71 -11.27 -1.73
CA VAL A 300 -22.27 -10.97 -1.67
C VAL A 300 -21.50 -12.23 -2.04
N GLY A 301 -20.61 -12.11 -3.03
CA GLY A 301 -19.53 -13.07 -3.25
C GLY A 301 -18.36 -12.75 -2.33
N LEU A 302 -17.91 -13.75 -1.57
CA LEU A 302 -16.81 -13.62 -0.63
C LEU A 302 -15.59 -14.38 -1.14
N MET A 303 -14.40 -13.81 -0.98
CA MET A 303 -13.12 -14.48 -1.19
C MET A 303 -12.36 -14.55 0.14
N GLU A 304 -11.45 -15.52 0.26
CA GLU A 304 -10.62 -15.72 1.45
C GLU A 304 -11.38 -16.11 2.73
N VAL A 305 -12.44 -16.90 2.58
CA VAL A 305 -13.09 -17.58 3.70
C VAL A 305 -12.37 -18.91 3.92
N GLU A 306 -12.05 -19.26 5.16
CA GLU A 306 -11.44 -20.55 5.48
C GLU A 306 -12.22 -21.74 4.88
N ASN A 307 -11.49 -22.68 4.29
CA ASN A 307 -12.02 -23.92 3.72
C ASN A 307 -12.13 -25.02 4.78
N ASN A 308 -13.06 -24.86 5.72
CA ASN A 308 -13.33 -25.83 6.79
C ASN A 308 -14.80 -26.29 6.79
N GLY A 309 -15.34 -26.49 5.59
CA GLY A 309 -16.76 -26.76 5.39
C GLY A 309 -17.56 -25.46 5.49
N GLN A 310 -18.52 -25.41 6.41
CA GLN A 310 -19.43 -24.26 6.56
C GLN A 310 -19.08 -23.39 7.78
N THR A 311 -18.20 -23.85 8.67
CA THR A 311 -17.96 -23.26 10.00
C THR A 311 -17.58 -21.79 9.93
N ALA A 312 -16.58 -21.43 9.13
CA ALA A 312 -16.14 -20.02 9.03
C ALA A 312 -17.22 -19.12 8.41
N LEU A 313 -17.92 -19.60 7.37
CA LEU A 313 -18.96 -18.82 6.72
C LEU A 313 -20.19 -18.64 7.61
N ASP A 314 -20.60 -19.68 8.35
CA ASP A 314 -21.71 -19.62 9.30
C ASP A 314 -21.40 -18.73 10.50
N ALA A 315 -20.15 -18.72 10.99
CA ALA A 315 -19.72 -17.80 12.04
C ALA A 315 -19.87 -16.33 11.60
N LEU A 316 -19.42 -16.00 10.39
CA LEU A 316 -19.55 -14.65 9.82
C LEU A 316 -21.02 -14.26 9.62
N VAL A 317 -21.83 -15.15 9.04
CA VAL A 317 -23.27 -14.89 8.83
C VAL A 317 -24.03 -14.80 10.15
N GLY A 318 -23.68 -15.61 11.14
CA GLY A 318 -24.26 -15.56 12.48
C GLY A 318 -24.01 -14.21 13.14
N ALA A 319 -22.76 -13.74 13.12
CA ALA A 319 -22.39 -12.43 13.66
C ALA A 319 -23.05 -11.27 12.90
N LEU A 320 -23.10 -11.34 11.56
CA LEU A 320 -23.80 -10.34 10.75
C LEU A 320 -25.29 -10.29 11.09
N ASN A 321 -25.96 -11.44 11.16
CA ASN A 321 -27.38 -11.54 11.50
C ASN A 321 -27.69 -11.09 12.94
N ALA A 322 -26.74 -11.18 13.87
CA ALA A 322 -26.91 -10.60 15.20
C ALA A 322 -27.04 -9.06 15.13
N GLU A 323 -26.37 -8.42 14.16
CA GLU A 323 -26.36 -6.97 13.96
C GLU A 323 -27.49 -6.44 13.05
N VAL A 324 -27.96 -7.25 12.09
CA VAL A 324 -28.96 -6.82 11.10
C VAL A 324 -30.32 -7.52 11.23
N GLY A 325 -30.45 -8.45 12.17
CA GLY A 325 -31.65 -9.24 12.43
C GLY A 325 -31.49 -10.70 11.98
N LYS A 326 -31.94 -11.62 12.85
CA LYS A 326 -31.84 -13.07 12.63
C LYS A 326 -32.48 -13.48 11.31
N GLY A 327 -31.74 -14.24 10.50
CA GLY A 327 -32.22 -14.76 9.21
C GLY A 327 -32.24 -13.75 8.07
N THR A 328 -31.67 -12.54 8.26
CA THR A 328 -31.55 -11.55 7.19
C THR A 328 -30.68 -12.07 6.05
N TYR A 329 -29.55 -12.68 6.38
CA TYR A 329 -28.65 -13.34 5.43
C TYR A 329 -28.64 -14.86 5.65
N ALA A 330 -28.54 -15.60 4.55
CA ALA A 330 -28.26 -17.02 4.51
C ALA A 330 -26.95 -17.27 3.74
N ALA A 331 -26.20 -18.28 4.15
CA ALA A 331 -25.02 -18.78 3.43
C ALA A 331 -25.40 -19.88 2.44
N LEU A 332 -24.71 -19.93 1.29
CA LEU A 332 -24.74 -21.09 0.41
C LEU A 332 -23.63 -22.07 0.77
N ARG A 333 -23.94 -23.37 0.67
CA ARG A 333 -22.95 -24.43 0.78
C ARG A 333 -22.20 -24.56 -0.54
N HIS A 334 -20.87 -24.49 -0.47
CA HIS A 334 -20.02 -24.70 -1.63
C HIS A 334 -19.99 -26.20 -2.01
N PRO A 335 -20.42 -26.61 -3.22
CA PRO A 335 -20.54 -28.02 -3.56
C PRO A 335 -19.18 -28.69 -3.84
N ASN A 336 -18.18 -27.91 -4.27
CA ASN A 336 -16.80 -28.38 -4.46
C ASN A 336 -15.80 -27.24 -4.17
N PRO A 337 -15.42 -26.98 -2.90
CA PRO A 337 -14.59 -25.83 -2.52
C PRO A 337 -13.11 -25.96 -2.87
N GLY A 338 -12.69 -27.12 -3.42
CA GLY A 338 -11.28 -27.39 -3.68
C GLY A 338 -10.51 -27.75 -2.41
N THR A 339 -9.18 -27.66 -2.49
CA THR A 339 -8.26 -28.12 -1.44
C THR A 339 -7.38 -27.02 -0.87
N ASP A 340 -7.47 -25.79 -1.37
CA ASP A 340 -6.79 -24.63 -0.80
C ASP A 340 -7.34 -24.36 0.61
N ALA A 341 -6.52 -23.76 1.48
CA ALA A 341 -6.90 -23.40 2.85
C ALA A 341 -8.03 -22.34 2.88
N ILE A 342 -8.23 -21.63 1.78
CA ILE A 342 -9.34 -20.70 1.57
C ILE A 342 -10.24 -21.14 0.42
N GLN A 343 -11.51 -20.77 0.51
CA GLN A 343 -12.54 -20.96 -0.51
C GLN A 343 -13.25 -19.64 -0.81
N VAL A 344 -14.04 -19.63 -1.87
CA VAL A 344 -15.02 -18.58 -2.12
C VAL A 344 -16.35 -18.90 -1.42
N GLY A 345 -17.17 -17.89 -1.16
CA GLY A 345 -18.48 -18.05 -0.52
C GLY A 345 -19.55 -17.17 -1.17
N ILE A 346 -20.82 -17.49 -0.93
CA ILE A 346 -21.95 -16.61 -1.25
C ILE A 346 -22.85 -16.51 -0.03
N ILE A 347 -23.16 -15.27 0.36
CA ILE A 347 -24.24 -14.95 1.29
C ILE A 347 -25.30 -14.12 0.58
N TYR A 348 -26.57 -14.29 0.94
CA TYR A 348 -27.67 -13.58 0.29
C TYR A 348 -28.83 -13.34 1.24
N LYS A 349 -29.69 -12.36 0.92
CA LYS A 349 -30.91 -12.06 1.67
C LYS A 349 -32.08 -12.91 1.16
N PRO A 350 -32.59 -13.90 1.92
CA PRO A 350 -33.68 -14.76 1.45
C PRO A 350 -34.99 -13.99 1.22
N ALA A 351 -35.17 -12.86 1.91
CA ALA A 351 -36.32 -11.96 1.70
C ALA A 351 -36.26 -11.19 0.37
N LYS A 352 -35.15 -11.26 -0.36
CA LYS A 352 -34.93 -10.53 -1.63
C LYS A 352 -34.71 -11.47 -2.80
N LEU A 353 -33.95 -12.55 -2.57
CA LEU A 353 -33.52 -13.47 -3.61
C LEU A 353 -33.84 -14.92 -3.23
N THR A 354 -34.22 -15.69 -4.24
CA THR A 354 -34.44 -17.14 -4.18
C THR A 354 -33.41 -17.82 -5.09
N PRO A 355 -32.60 -18.75 -4.58
CA PRO A 355 -31.79 -19.63 -5.41
C PRO A 355 -32.65 -20.41 -6.42
N VAL A 356 -32.25 -20.45 -7.68
CA VAL A 356 -32.90 -21.23 -8.73
C VAL A 356 -32.01 -22.44 -9.05
N GLY A 357 -32.47 -23.62 -8.63
CA GLY A 357 -31.69 -24.85 -8.71
C GLY A 357 -30.58 -24.93 -7.66
N ALA A 358 -29.87 -26.05 -7.66
CA ALA A 358 -28.73 -26.27 -6.77
C ALA A 358 -27.53 -25.41 -7.16
N ALA A 359 -26.73 -25.01 -6.17
CA ALA A 359 -25.42 -24.39 -6.41
C ALA A 359 -24.51 -25.35 -7.18
N ARG A 360 -23.64 -24.78 -8.01
CA ARG A 360 -22.70 -25.51 -8.87
C ARG A 360 -21.28 -24.99 -8.63
N SER A 361 -20.29 -25.80 -9.04
CA SER A 361 -18.88 -25.43 -9.01
C SER A 361 -18.15 -26.17 -10.15
N SER A 362 -16.95 -25.72 -10.50
CA SER A 362 -16.08 -26.41 -11.44
C SER A 362 -15.38 -27.59 -10.79
N ALA A 363 -15.10 -28.64 -11.57
CA ALA A 363 -14.16 -29.70 -11.22
C ALA A 363 -12.85 -29.60 -12.03
N ASP A 364 -12.71 -28.55 -12.86
CA ASP A 364 -11.51 -28.32 -13.64
C ASP A 364 -10.31 -28.04 -12.71
N PRO A 365 -9.22 -28.81 -12.80
CA PRO A 365 -8.06 -28.66 -11.94
C PRO A 365 -7.32 -27.32 -12.11
N VAL A 366 -7.65 -26.52 -13.14
CA VAL A 366 -7.14 -25.15 -13.27
C VAL A 366 -7.56 -24.25 -12.10
N PHE A 367 -8.64 -24.60 -11.40
CA PHE A 367 -9.08 -23.87 -10.22
C PHE A 367 -8.66 -24.58 -8.94
N ARG A 368 -7.63 -24.05 -8.27
CA ARG A 368 -7.29 -24.46 -6.88
C ARG A 368 -8.37 -24.04 -5.87
N ARG A 369 -9.05 -22.94 -6.20
CA ARG A 369 -10.23 -22.37 -5.53
C ARG A 369 -11.37 -22.35 -6.55
N PRO A 370 -12.06 -23.49 -6.78
CA PRO A 370 -13.14 -23.59 -7.75
C PRO A 370 -14.21 -22.50 -7.54
N PRO A 371 -14.81 -21.96 -8.61
CA PRO A 371 -15.81 -20.91 -8.49
C PRO A 371 -17.11 -21.43 -7.89
N LEU A 372 -17.79 -20.59 -7.10
CA LEU A 372 -19.15 -20.85 -6.63
C LEU A 372 -20.16 -20.22 -7.57
N ILE A 373 -21.04 -21.06 -8.14
CA ILE A 373 -22.01 -20.67 -9.15
C ILE A 373 -23.42 -20.82 -8.58
N GLN A 374 -24.18 -19.74 -8.54
CA GLN A 374 -25.59 -19.77 -8.17
C GLN A 374 -26.42 -18.83 -9.04
N THR A 375 -27.49 -19.37 -9.61
CA THR A 375 -28.55 -18.58 -10.24
C THR A 375 -29.52 -18.10 -9.19
N PHE A 376 -29.82 -16.80 -9.19
CA PHE A 376 -30.82 -16.19 -8.32
C PHE A 376 -31.96 -15.60 -9.15
N ARG A 377 -33.13 -15.54 -8.52
CA ARG A 377 -34.26 -14.73 -8.98
C ARG A 377 -34.82 -13.96 -7.79
N ARG A 378 -35.37 -12.77 -8.03
CA ARG A 378 -36.06 -12.03 -6.97
C ARG A 378 -37.25 -12.82 -6.45
N VAL A 379 -37.54 -12.70 -5.15
CA VAL A 379 -38.71 -13.35 -4.53
C VAL A 379 -40.04 -12.92 -5.15
N LYS A 380 -40.11 -11.70 -5.70
CA LYS A 380 -41.28 -11.15 -6.39
C LYS A 380 -41.34 -11.51 -7.89
N GLY A 381 -40.50 -12.43 -8.35
CA GLY A 381 -40.34 -12.76 -9.77
C GLY A 381 -39.46 -11.77 -10.52
N GLY A 382 -39.30 -12.03 -11.83
CA GLY A 382 -38.48 -11.24 -12.75
C GLY A 382 -37.32 -12.03 -13.34
N THR A 383 -36.45 -11.32 -14.06
CA THR A 383 -35.33 -11.90 -14.81
C THR A 383 -34.29 -12.52 -13.87
N PRO A 384 -33.92 -13.81 -14.05
CA PRO A 384 -32.85 -14.42 -13.26
C PRO A 384 -31.46 -13.91 -13.69
N PHE A 385 -30.50 -14.03 -12.78
CA PHE A 385 -29.08 -13.78 -13.04
C PHE A 385 -28.24 -14.84 -12.33
N THR A 386 -27.02 -15.08 -12.81
CA THR A 386 -26.12 -16.07 -12.22
C THR A 386 -24.86 -15.41 -11.70
N MET A 387 -24.61 -15.54 -10.39
CA MET A 387 -23.33 -15.18 -9.78
C MET A 387 -22.32 -16.31 -10.00
N ILE A 388 -21.12 -15.94 -10.44
CA ILE A 388 -19.96 -16.82 -10.61
C ILE A 388 -18.84 -16.16 -9.81
N VAL A 389 -18.69 -16.58 -8.54
CA VAL A 389 -17.69 -16.00 -7.63
C VAL A 389 -16.37 -16.71 -7.84
N ASN A 390 -15.30 -15.95 -8.10
CA ASN A 390 -13.97 -16.47 -8.43
C ASN A 390 -12.92 -15.93 -7.46
N HIS A 391 -11.85 -16.71 -7.28
CA HIS A 391 -10.61 -16.23 -6.68
C HIS A 391 -9.41 -16.84 -7.43
N PHE A 392 -8.92 -16.14 -8.45
CA PHE A 392 -7.88 -16.64 -9.35
C PHE A 392 -6.52 -16.76 -8.67
N LYS A 393 -5.56 -17.43 -9.33
CA LYS A 393 -4.21 -17.63 -8.81
C LYS A 393 -3.54 -16.29 -8.53
N SER A 394 -2.94 -16.14 -7.34
CA SER A 394 -2.22 -14.93 -6.93
C SER A 394 -1.03 -14.62 -7.83
N LYS A 395 -0.70 -13.32 -7.93
CA LYS A 395 0.43 -12.79 -8.72
C LYS A 395 1.81 -13.14 -8.15
N GLY A 396 1.89 -13.66 -6.92
CA GLY A 396 3.14 -14.06 -6.26
C GLY A 396 3.82 -15.24 -6.96
N CYS A 397 5.16 -15.25 -6.95
CA CYS A 397 6.00 -16.16 -7.72
C CYS A 397 6.35 -17.48 -7.04
N ASP A 398 5.84 -17.73 -5.83
CA ASP A 398 6.12 -18.97 -5.11
C ASP A 398 5.68 -20.19 -5.91
N GLY A 399 6.64 -21.07 -6.20
CA GLY A 399 6.42 -22.28 -7.02
C GLY A 399 6.23 -22.03 -8.51
N ALA A 400 6.45 -20.80 -9.01
CA ALA A 400 6.38 -20.50 -10.44
C ALA A 400 7.51 -21.20 -11.21
N SER A 401 7.18 -21.83 -12.33
CA SER A 401 8.17 -22.49 -13.19
C SER A 401 7.77 -22.37 -14.66
N GLY A 402 8.77 -22.39 -15.55
CA GLY A 402 8.55 -22.28 -16.98
C GLY A 402 7.74 -21.03 -17.35
N PRO A 403 6.67 -21.15 -18.17
CA PRO A 403 5.83 -20.02 -18.57
C PRO A 403 5.12 -19.30 -17.42
N GLU A 404 4.99 -19.93 -16.25
CA GLU A 404 4.34 -19.29 -15.09
C GLU A 404 5.28 -18.34 -14.34
N GLN A 405 6.57 -18.28 -14.67
CA GLN A 405 7.50 -17.28 -14.15
C GLN A 405 7.13 -15.88 -14.63
N ASP A 406 7.63 -14.85 -13.95
CA ASP A 406 7.46 -13.47 -14.40
C ASP A 406 8.15 -13.28 -15.75
N GLN A 407 7.38 -12.81 -16.73
CA GLN A 407 7.86 -12.58 -18.09
C GLN A 407 8.40 -11.15 -18.28
N GLY A 408 8.40 -10.32 -17.22
CA GLY A 408 8.86 -8.93 -17.28
C GLY A 408 7.91 -8.02 -18.07
N ASP A 409 6.67 -8.46 -18.29
CA ASP A 409 5.63 -7.74 -19.03
C ASP A 409 4.70 -6.91 -18.13
N GLY A 410 5.01 -6.86 -16.82
CA GLY A 410 4.23 -6.18 -15.80
C GLY A 410 3.03 -6.98 -15.26
N GLN A 411 2.76 -8.18 -15.80
CA GLN A 411 1.62 -8.99 -15.38
C GLN A 411 1.95 -9.93 -14.22
N SER A 412 3.24 -10.06 -13.85
CA SER A 412 3.75 -10.94 -12.79
C SER A 412 3.56 -12.43 -13.08
N CYS A 413 4.08 -13.27 -12.19
CA CYS A 413 3.95 -14.72 -12.26
C CYS A 413 2.49 -15.21 -12.39
N PHE A 414 2.35 -16.44 -12.89
CA PHE A 414 1.10 -17.15 -13.09
C PHE A 414 0.07 -16.46 -14.00
N ASN A 415 0.51 -15.52 -14.86
CA ASN A 415 -0.38 -14.90 -15.84
C ASN A 415 -1.00 -15.95 -16.81
N PRO A 416 -0.24 -16.92 -17.37
CA PRO A 416 -0.82 -17.97 -18.19
C PRO A 416 -1.86 -18.83 -17.46
N GLU A 417 -1.65 -19.17 -16.18
CA GLU A 417 -2.67 -19.86 -15.36
C GLU A 417 -3.95 -19.02 -15.22
N ARG A 418 -3.84 -17.72 -14.90
CA ARG A 418 -5.00 -16.81 -14.82
C ARG A 418 -5.75 -16.66 -16.15
N VAL A 419 -5.04 -16.70 -17.29
CA VAL A 419 -5.67 -16.76 -18.62
C VAL A 419 -6.42 -18.07 -18.84
N ARG A 420 -5.86 -19.22 -18.42
CA ARG A 420 -6.58 -20.51 -18.49
C ARG A 420 -7.81 -20.51 -17.59
N GLN A 421 -7.73 -19.94 -16.38
CA GLN A 421 -8.88 -19.76 -15.49
C GLN A 421 -9.98 -18.91 -16.15
N SER A 422 -9.61 -17.82 -16.83
CA SER A 422 -10.55 -16.99 -17.59
C SER A 422 -11.27 -17.77 -18.69
N LYS A 423 -10.53 -18.56 -19.48
CA LYS A 423 -11.12 -19.43 -20.52
C LYS A 423 -12.05 -20.49 -19.93
N ALA A 424 -11.67 -21.09 -18.80
CA ALA A 424 -12.50 -22.07 -18.12
C ALA A 424 -13.80 -21.45 -17.57
N VAL A 425 -13.77 -20.21 -17.06
CA VAL A 425 -14.99 -19.48 -16.67
C VAL A 425 -15.92 -19.26 -17.87
N LEU A 426 -15.41 -18.87 -19.04
CA LEU A 426 -16.21 -18.75 -20.26
C LEU A 426 -16.82 -20.11 -20.68
N GLY A 427 -16.02 -21.18 -20.63
CA GLY A 427 -16.50 -22.54 -20.90
C GLY A 427 -17.61 -22.99 -19.94
N LEU A 428 -17.56 -22.60 -18.67
CA LEU A 428 -18.63 -22.85 -17.69
C LEU A 428 -19.91 -22.08 -18.04
N ILE A 429 -19.80 -20.82 -18.47
CA ILE A 429 -20.94 -20.02 -18.89
C ILE A 429 -21.67 -20.69 -20.07
N ASP A 430 -20.91 -21.11 -21.08
CA ASP A 430 -21.47 -21.73 -22.29
C ASP A 430 -22.04 -23.12 -22.01
N SER A 431 -21.27 -24.00 -21.37
CA SER A 431 -21.66 -25.40 -21.14
C SER A 431 -22.86 -25.55 -20.20
N LEU A 432 -23.03 -24.63 -19.25
CA LEU A 432 -24.13 -24.68 -18.29
C LEU A 432 -25.33 -23.83 -18.70
N GLY A 433 -25.23 -23.06 -19.80
CA GLY A 433 -26.28 -22.17 -20.29
C GLY A 433 -26.72 -21.14 -19.23
N LEU A 434 -25.76 -20.52 -18.54
CA LEU A 434 -26.04 -19.68 -17.37
C LEU A 434 -26.80 -18.39 -17.77
N PRO A 435 -28.01 -18.15 -17.24
CA PRO A 435 -28.77 -16.95 -17.57
C PRO A 435 -28.19 -15.71 -16.88
N GLY A 436 -27.88 -14.68 -17.66
CA GLY A 436 -27.36 -13.41 -17.13
C GLY A 436 -26.12 -13.61 -16.26
N PRO A 437 -25.01 -14.13 -16.84
CA PRO A 437 -23.81 -14.41 -16.08
C PRO A 437 -23.18 -13.12 -15.55
N LEU A 438 -22.83 -13.13 -14.27
CA LEU A 438 -22.05 -12.14 -13.56
C LEU A 438 -20.82 -12.85 -12.99
N VAL A 439 -19.67 -12.61 -13.61
CA VAL A 439 -18.36 -13.00 -13.09
C VAL A 439 -17.91 -11.92 -12.12
N LEU A 440 -17.67 -12.29 -10.87
CA LEU A 440 -17.21 -11.38 -9.84
C LEU A 440 -16.15 -12.04 -8.96
N GLY A 441 -15.27 -11.23 -8.37
CA GLY A 441 -14.26 -11.71 -7.43
C GLY A 441 -12.90 -11.06 -7.61
N ASP A 442 -11.96 -11.51 -6.80
CA ASP A 442 -10.54 -11.19 -6.95
C ASP A 442 -9.98 -12.07 -8.08
N LEU A 443 -9.81 -11.45 -9.26
CA LEU A 443 -9.28 -12.12 -10.43
C LEU A 443 -7.75 -12.08 -10.47
N ASN A 444 -7.12 -11.46 -9.47
CA ASN A 444 -5.68 -11.30 -9.35
C ASN A 444 -5.04 -10.77 -10.65
N ALA A 445 -5.77 -9.93 -11.39
CA ALA A 445 -5.33 -9.38 -12.66
C ALA A 445 -5.80 -7.92 -12.78
N TYR A 446 -4.89 -7.03 -13.17
CA TYR A 446 -5.21 -5.62 -13.39
C TYR A 446 -6.04 -5.42 -14.66
N GLY A 447 -6.72 -4.27 -14.77
CA GLY A 447 -7.76 -4.03 -15.77
C GLY A 447 -7.38 -4.24 -17.24
N GLU A 448 -6.11 -4.10 -17.61
CA GLU A 448 -5.61 -4.29 -18.98
C GLU A 448 -4.76 -5.55 -19.15
N GLU A 449 -4.75 -6.45 -18.17
CA GLU A 449 -4.06 -7.73 -18.23
C GLU A 449 -4.84 -8.79 -19.04
N ASP A 450 -4.10 -9.79 -19.53
CA ASP A 450 -4.61 -10.84 -20.41
C ASP A 450 -5.82 -11.61 -19.85
N PRO A 451 -5.93 -11.91 -18.53
CA PRO A 451 -7.11 -12.57 -17.98
C PRO A 451 -8.39 -11.73 -18.18
N ILE A 452 -8.31 -10.42 -17.94
CA ILE A 452 -9.45 -9.51 -18.11
C ILE A 452 -9.79 -9.37 -19.60
N ARG A 453 -8.77 -9.19 -20.45
CA ARG A 453 -8.97 -9.15 -21.91
C ARG A 453 -9.57 -10.44 -22.46
N THR A 454 -9.21 -11.58 -21.91
CA THR A 454 -9.77 -12.88 -22.29
C THR A 454 -11.27 -12.95 -21.99
N LEU A 455 -11.69 -12.51 -20.79
CA LEU A 455 -13.11 -12.46 -20.42
C LEU A 455 -13.90 -11.46 -21.28
N GLU A 456 -13.32 -10.29 -21.57
CA GLU A 456 -13.94 -9.27 -22.42
C GLU A 456 -14.07 -9.75 -23.88
N ALA A 457 -13.03 -10.41 -24.43
CA ALA A 457 -13.08 -11.04 -25.75
C ALA A 457 -14.09 -12.19 -25.82
N GLY A 458 -14.36 -12.86 -24.70
CA GLY A 458 -15.44 -13.84 -24.53
C GLY A 458 -16.85 -13.24 -24.48
N GLY A 459 -17.01 -11.93 -24.65
CA GLY A 459 -18.31 -11.26 -24.71
C GLY A 459 -18.86 -10.78 -23.36
N LEU A 460 -18.05 -10.82 -22.30
CA LEU A 460 -18.35 -10.16 -21.04
C LEU A 460 -17.97 -8.68 -21.10
N SER A 461 -18.61 -7.86 -20.27
CA SER A 461 -18.30 -6.44 -20.16
C SER A 461 -18.00 -6.06 -18.72
N SER A 462 -16.84 -5.42 -18.48
CA SER A 462 -16.52 -4.87 -17.17
C SER A 462 -17.51 -3.78 -16.78
N VAL A 463 -18.16 -3.98 -15.63
CA VAL A 463 -19.13 -3.05 -15.07
C VAL A 463 -18.42 -1.85 -14.46
N THR A 464 -17.31 -2.08 -13.75
CA THR A 464 -16.52 -1.01 -13.14
C THR A 464 -15.90 -0.10 -14.20
N LYS A 465 -15.36 -0.64 -15.31
CA LYS A 465 -14.90 0.17 -16.44
C LYS A 465 -15.99 1.07 -17.03
N ARG A 466 -17.25 0.64 -16.97
CA ARG A 466 -18.39 1.37 -17.52
C ARG A 466 -18.98 2.43 -16.57
N PHE A 467 -19.03 2.15 -15.27
CA PHE A 467 -19.79 2.98 -14.32
C PHE A 467 -18.93 3.68 -13.25
N VAL A 468 -17.69 3.24 -13.02
CA VAL A 468 -16.80 3.84 -12.03
C VAL A 468 -15.81 4.78 -12.74
N PRO A 469 -15.74 6.06 -12.37
CA PRO A 469 -14.75 6.98 -12.92
C PRO A 469 -13.33 6.45 -12.73
N ALA A 470 -12.47 6.58 -13.76
CA ALA A 470 -11.12 6.03 -13.73
C ALA A 470 -10.31 6.38 -12.46
N PRO A 471 -10.34 7.62 -11.91
CA PRO A 471 -9.62 7.94 -10.68
C PRO A 471 -10.05 7.13 -9.44
N LEU A 472 -11.30 6.66 -9.39
CA LEU A 472 -11.89 5.85 -8.31
C LEU A 472 -11.92 4.34 -8.63
N ARG A 473 -11.38 3.94 -9.78
CA ARG A 473 -11.39 2.55 -10.22
C ARG A 473 -10.11 1.87 -9.77
N TYR A 474 -10.06 1.48 -8.50
CA TYR A 474 -9.00 0.67 -7.89
C TYR A 474 -9.59 -0.07 -6.70
N SER A 475 -9.05 -1.23 -6.36
CA SER A 475 -9.47 -1.99 -5.18
C SER A 475 -8.31 -2.43 -4.29
N TYR A 476 -7.06 -2.21 -4.74
CA TYR A 476 -5.86 -2.68 -4.07
C TYR A 476 -4.69 -1.72 -4.32
N VAL A 477 -3.74 -1.66 -3.38
CA VAL A 477 -2.50 -0.88 -3.48
C VAL A 477 -1.32 -1.80 -3.20
N PHE A 478 -0.32 -1.79 -4.09
CA PHE A 478 0.91 -2.57 -3.93
C PHE A 478 2.12 -1.78 -4.42
N GLY A 479 3.16 -1.70 -3.60
CA GLY A 479 4.41 -1.00 -3.95
C GLY A 479 4.20 0.50 -4.22
N GLY A 480 3.16 1.07 -3.64
CA GLY A 480 2.72 2.45 -3.82
C GLY A 480 1.87 2.69 -5.06
N LEU A 481 1.48 1.65 -5.80
CA LEU A 481 0.72 1.74 -7.04
C LEU A 481 -0.70 1.18 -6.84
N SER A 482 -1.71 1.96 -7.20
CA SER A 482 -3.11 1.56 -7.11
C SER A 482 -3.57 0.81 -8.37
N GLY A 483 -4.41 -0.21 -8.20
CA GLY A 483 -5.02 -0.93 -9.33
C GLY A 483 -6.28 -1.69 -8.92
N GLU A 484 -7.01 -2.18 -9.91
CA GLU A 484 -8.23 -2.98 -9.75
C GLU A 484 -7.91 -4.47 -9.87
N LEU A 485 -8.02 -5.21 -8.76
CA LEU A 485 -7.93 -6.69 -8.76
C LEU A 485 -9.31 -7.35 -8.58
N ASP A 486 -10.25 -6.63 -7.98
CA ASP A 486 -11.62 -7.08 -7.75
C ASP A 486 -12.51 -6.59 -8.88
N HIS A 487 -13.04 -7.53 -9.65
CA HIS A 487 -13.80 -7.21 -10.86
C HIS A 487 -15.26 -7.61 -10.76
N ALA A 488 -16.09 -6.97 -11.59
CA ALA A 488 -17.43 -7.42 -11.92
C ALA A 488 -17.63 -7.33 -13.44
N LEU A 489 -17.74 -8.47 -14.11
CA LEU A 489 -17.98 -8.56 -15.55
C LEU A 489 -19.31 -9.28 -15.83
N VAL A 490 -20.11 -8.73 -16.74
CA VAL A 490 -21.46 -9.24 -17.02
C VAL A 490 -21.63 -9.61 -18.49
N GLY A 491 -22.42 -10.66 -18.73
CA GLY A 491 -22.88 -10.98 -20.08
C GLY A 491 -23.81 -9.90 -20.64
N ARG A 492 -23.91 -9.83 -21.97
CA ARG A 492 -24.67 -8.79 -22.70
C ARG A 492 -26.12 -8.61 -22.25
N SER A 493 -26.81 -9.70 -21.89
CA SER A 493 -28.20 -9.65 -21.43
C SER A 493 -28.35 -8.96 -20.07
N LEU A 494 -27.45 -9.25 -19.13
CA LEU A 494 -27.44 -8.66 -17.80
C LEU A 494 -26.90 -7.22 -17.82
N LEU A 495 -25.97 -6.88 -18.72
CA LEU A 495 -25.42 -5.52 -18.85
C LEU A 495 -26.50 -4.44 -18.98
N ARG A 496 -27.58 -4.73 -19.74
CA ARG A 496 -28.72 -3.80 -19.93
C ARG A 496 -29.54 -3.58 -18.65
N ARG A 497 -29.35 -4.43 -17.65
CA ARG A 497 -30.05 -4.40 -16.36
C ARG A 497 -29.18 -3.78 -15.27
N VAL A 498 -27.90 -3.50 -15.54
CA VAL A 498 -27.02 -2.84 -14.58
C VAL A 498 -27.39 -1.36 -14.49
N THR A 499 -27.62 -0.87 -13.27
CA THR A 499 -27.99 0.52 -12.98
C THR A 499 -26.81 1.37 -12.52
N GLY A 500 -25.74 0.74 -12.04
CA GLY A 500 -24.52 1.42 -11.60
C GLY A 500 -23.57 0.46 -10.91
N ALA A 501 -22.36 0.95 -10.64
CA ALA A 501 -21.39 0.29 -9.79
C ALA A 501 -20.55 1.30 -9.01
N THR A 502 -20.01 0.85 -7.88
CA THR A 502 -19.05 1.60 -7.07
C THR A 502 -18.04 0.63 -6.47
N ILE A 503 -16.84 1.13 -6.21
CA ILE A 503 -15.90 0.50 -5.29
C ILE A 503 -15.95 1.30 -3.99
N TRP A 504 -16.08 0.64 -2.84
CA TRP A 504 -16.15 1.33 -1.56
C TRP A 504 -14.77 1.38 -0.93
N HIS A 505 -14.10 2.52 -1.03
CA HIS A 505 -12.71 2.70 -0.57
C HIS A 505 -12.59 2.76 0.96
N ILE A 506 -12.73 1.60 1.60
CA ILE A 506 -12.60 1.40 3.05
C ILE A 506 -11.30 0.71 3.45
N ASN A 507 -10.56 0.13 2.50
CA ASN A 507 -9.46 -0.78 2.76
C ASN A 507 -8.15 -0.35 2.08
N ALA A 508 -8.14 -0.21 0.75
CA ALA A 508 -6.92 0.00 -0.03
C ALA A 508 -6.17 1.29 0.32
N ASP A 509 -6.90 2.30 0.80
CA ASP A 509 -6.34 3.60 1.18
C ASP A 509 -5.87 3.66 2.64
N GLU A 510 -6.20 2.68 3.47
CA GLU A 510 -5.92 2.65 4.90
C GLU A 510 -4.59 1.95 5.22
N PRO A 511 -3.78 2.47 6.16
CA PRO A 511 -2.54 1.82 6.56
C PRO A 511 -2.76 0.50 7.27
N LEU A 512 -1.81 -0.42 7.07
CA LEU A 512 -1.84 -1.77 7.66
C LEU A 512 -2.08 -1.74 9.16
N ILE A 513 -1.45 -0.79 9.87
CA ILE A 513 -1.54 -0.61 11.32
C ILE A 513 -2.97 -0.34 11.86
N LEU A 514 -3.98 -0.18 11.00
CA LEU A 514 -5.39 -0.04 11.40
C LEU A 514 -6.19 -1.34 11.29
N ASP A 515 -5.54 -2.43 10.90
CA ASP A 515 -6.13 -3.76 10.78
C ASP A 515 -6.51 -4.34 12.15
N TYR A 516 -6.78 -5.64 12.18
CA TYR A 516 -7.24 -6.33 13.36
C TYR A 516 -6.11 -6.86 14.26
N ASN A 517 -4.89 -6.90 13.75
CA ASN A 517 -3.73 -7.52 14.38
C ASN A 517 -3.34 -6.81 15.69
N THR A 518 -2.77 -7.56 16.62
CA THR A 518 -2.31 -7.03 17.92
C THR A 518 -0.79 -6.98 18.01
N GLU A 519 -0.11 -7.86 17.29
CA GLU A 519 1.33 -7.86 17.12
C GLU A 519 1.78 -6.56 16.44
N TYR A 520 2.74 -5.89 17.06
CA TYR A 520 3.34 -4.65 16.55
C TYR A 520 2.35 -3.50 16.30
N ASN A 521 1.10 -3.60 16.81
CA ASN A 521 0.03 -2.65 16.58
C ASN A 521 -0.40 -1.94 17.88
N PRO A 522 -0.20 -0.62 18.00
CA PRO A 522 -0.68 0.14 19.14
C PRO A 522 -2.20 -0.01 19.37
N PRO A 523 -2.66 -0.49 20.54
CA PRO A 523 -4.09 -0.80 20.78
C PRO A 523 -5.06 0.37 20.54
N ALA A 524 -4.58 1.62 20.63
CA ALA A 524 -5.38 2.82 20.42
C ALA A 524 -5.78 3.06 18.95
N LEU A 525 -5.14 2.38 18.00
CA LEU A 525 -5.40 2.54 16.56
C LEU A 525 -6.53 1.64 16.06
N TYR A 526 -6.82 0.53 16.75
CA TYR A 526 -7.93 -0.34 16.40
C TYR A 526 -9.29 0.37 16.57
N ARG A 527 -10.14 0.22 15.55
CA ARG A 527 -11.56 0.60 15.59
C ARG A 527 -12.41 -0.54 15.03
N PRO A 528 -13.53 -0.90 15.69
CA PRO A 528 -14.47 -1.92 15.20
C PRO A 528 -15.41 -1.34 14.13
N ASP A 529 -14.84 -0.67 13.13
CA ASP A 529 -15.53 -0.09 11.97
C ASP A 529 -15.15 -0.84 10.68
N ALA A 530 -15.70 -0.43 9.55
CA ALA A 530 -15.44 -1.11 8.27
C ALA A 530 -14.02 -0.86 7.71
N PHE A 531 -13.29 0.13 8.23
CA PHE A 531 -12.04 0.59 7.62
C PHE A 531 -10.89 -0.34 7.94
N ARG A 532 -10.09 -0.69 6.94
CA ARG A 532 -9.04 -1.72 7.03
C ARG A 532 -9.59 -3.05 7.58
N SER A 533 -10.79 -3.42 7.14
CA SER A 533 -11.38 -4.75 7.37
C SER A 533 -10.74 -5.82 6.48
N SER A 534 -10.13 -5.37 5.38
CA SER A 534 -9.37 -6.14 4.41
C SER A 534 -8.29 -5.23 3.82
N ASP A 535 -7.46 -5.76 2.94
CA ASP A 535 -6.58 -5.04 2.02
C ASP A 535 -7.26 -4.75 0.66
N HIS A 536 -8.39 -5.40 0.38
CA HIS A 536 -9.18 -5.20 -0.84
C HIS A 536 -10.45 -4.38 -0.57
N ASP A 537 -10.72 -3.38 -1.40
CA ASP A 537 -12.00 -2.65 -1.39
C ASP A 537 -13.14 -3.48 -2.01
N PRO A 538 -14.33 -3.55 -1.39
CA PRO A 538 -15.45 -4.25 -1.98
C PRO A 538 -16.06 -3.52 -3.19
N VAL A 539 -16.43 -4.30 -4.20
CA VAL A 539 -17.16 -3.85 -5.39
C VAL A 539 -18.66 -4.06 -5.16
N LEU A 540 -19.47 -3.04 -5.44
CA LEU A 540 -20.94 -3.10 -5.34
C LEU A 540 -21.56 -2.73 -6.68
N ILE A 541 -22.53 -3.52 -7.14
CA ILE A 541 -23.28 -3.29 -8.37
C ILE A 541 -24.78 -3.25 -8.11
N GLY A 542 -25.49 -2.40 -8.86
CA GLY A 542 -26.94 -2.29 -8.85
C GLY A 542 -27.54 -2.96 -10.07
N LEU A 543 -28.60 -3.75 -9.88
CA LEU A 543 -29.31 -4.47 -10.93
C LEU A 543 -30.80 -4.14 -10.89
N ASN A 544 -31.41 -4.07 -12.08
CA ASN A 544 -32.83 -3.86 -12.25
C ASN A 544 -33.51 -5.06 -12.94
N LEU A 545 -33.95 -6.02 -12.13
CA LEU A 545 -34.45 -7.32 -12.57
C LEU A 545 -35.97 -7.40 -12.50
N PHE A 546 -36.65 -6.64 -13.36
CA PHE A 546 -38.08 -6.83 -13.63
C PHE A 546 -38.36 -8.06 -14.47
#